data_AF-A0A954B5Y2-F1
#
_entry.id   AF-A0A954B5Y2-F1
#
_cell.length_a   1.000
_cell.length_b   1.000
_cell.length_c   1.000
_cell.angle_alpha   90.00
_cell.angle_beta   90.00
_cell.angle_gamma   90.00
#
_symmetry.space_group_name_H-M   'P 1'
#
loop_
_entity.id
_entity.type
_entity.pdbx_description
1 polymer ?
#
loop_
_entity_poly.entity_id
_entity_poly.type
_entity_poly.pdbx_seq_one_letter_code
_entity_poly.pdbx_strand_id
1 'polypeptide(L)'
;MIEFYQEIRWVHVSAITLSGIWMALRGACLLAGMKWPRGVLAWSVSLAIDGVVLTAASMLLTMFPAEAFANHWLTVKLALVAIYFLCGYGLFLMQAGRVRQIMLLAAAMAAYLLAYGVARAHDPLGWLRLWGL
;
A
#
# COMPACT_ATOMS: atom_id res chain seq x y z
N MET A 1 -21.42 -3.70 13.36
CA MET A 1 -20.17 -3.45 12.60
C MET A 1 -19.04 -2.93 13.48
N ILE A 2 -19.26 -1.94 14.37
CA ILE A 2 -18.21 -1.46 15.31
C ILE A 2 -17.63 -2.58 16.19
N GLU A 3 -18.44 -3.58 16.53
CA GLU A 3 -18.03 -4.74 17.33
C GLU A 3 -16.82 -5.48 16.74
N PHE A 4 -16.69 -5.54 15.40
CA PHE A 4 -15.57 -6.18 14.71
C PHE A 4 -14.46 -5.22 14.30
N TYR A 5 -14.50 -3.96 14.76
CA TYR A 5 -13.56 -2.94 14.33
C TYR A 5 -12.11 -3.35 14.61
N GLN A 6 -11.85 -3.92 15.79
CA GLN A 6 -10.50 -4.29 16.19
C GLN A 6 -9.98 -5.42 15.31
N GLU A 7 -10.77 -6.46 15.09
CA GLU A 7 -10.45 -7.63 14.29
C GLU A 7 -10.17 -7.22 12.84
N ILE A 8 -11.05 -6.42 12.25
CA ILE A 8 -10.89 -5.95 10.87
C ILE A 8 -9.65 -5.06 10.76
N ARG A 9 -9.38 -4.19 11.76
CA ARG A 9 -8.17 -3.37 11.80
C ARG A 9 -6.90 -4.23 11.89
N TRP A 10 -6.90 -5.26 12.73
CA TRP A 10 -5.77 -6.19 12.86
C TRP A 10 -5.49 -6.92 11.53
N VAL A 11 -6.54 -7.44 10.88
CA VAL A 11 -6.43 -8.09 9.56
C VAL A 11 -5.94 -7.10 8.51
N HIS A 12 -6.46 -5.87 8.49
CA HIS A 12 -6.02 -4.85 7.55
C HIS A 12 -4.54 -4.53 7.74
N VAL A 13 -4.09 -4.30 8.98
CA VAL A 13 -2.69 -3.95 9.30
C VAL A 13 -1.74 -5.10 8.96
N SER A 14 -2.11 -6.35 9.26
CA SER A 14 -1.29 -7.51 8.89
C SER A 14 -1.20 -7.68 7.38
N ALA A 15 -2.31 -7.54 6.67
CA ALA A 15 -2.37 -7.66 5.21
C ALA A 15 -1.57 -6.57 4.49
N ILE A 16 -1.66 -5.30 4.91
CA ILE A 16 -0.83 -4.22 4.31
C ILE A 16 0.66 -4.42 4.60
N THR A 17 1.01 -4.97 5.76
CA THR A 17 2.41 -5.28 6.11
C THR A 17 2.94 -6.38 5.20
N LEU A 18 2.15 -7.45 5.04
CA LEU A 18 2.48 -8.55 4.14
C LEU A 18 2.58 -8.08 2.67
N SER A 19 1.66 -7.23 2.21
CA SER A 19 1.69 -6.64 0.85
C SER A 19 2.98 -5.85 0.61
N GLY A 20 3.35 -4.97 1.54
CA GLY A 20 4.58 -4.17 1.44
C GLY A 20 5.85 -5.03 1.38
N ILE A 21 5.96 -6.04 2.26
CA ILE A 21 7.08 -6.99 2.28
C ILE A 21 7.15 -7.77 0.96
N TRP A 22 6.00 -8.28 0.49
CA TRP A 22 5.92 -9.06 -0.73
C TRP A 22 6.30 -8.24 -1.97
N MET A 23 5.85 -6.99 -2.04
CA MET A 23 6.20 -6.03 -3.10
C MET A 23 7.71 -5.73 -3.09
N ALA A 24 8.30 -5.44 -1.93
CA ALA A 24 9.73 -5.17 -1.80
C ALA A 24 10.58 -6.37 -2.22
N LEU A 25 10.23 -7.57 -1.75
CA LEU A 25 10.91 -8.81 -2.10
C LEU A 25 10.84 -9.08 -3.61
N ARG A 26 9.63 -9.04 -4.19
CA ARG A 26 9.45 -9.29 -5.63
C ARG A 26 10.13 -8.24 -6.48
N GLY A 27 10.07 -6.97 -6.08
CA GLY A 27 10.75 -5.86 -6.75
C GLY A 27 12.27 -6.04 -6.74
N ALA A 28 12.85 -6.39 -5.59
CA ALA A 28 14.28 -6.65 -5.46
C ALA A 28 14.72 -7.85 -6.33
N CYS A 29 13.98 -8.96 -6.29
CA CYS A 29 14.24 -10.12 -7.14
C CYS A 29 14.13 -9.80 -8.63
N LEU A 30 13.17 -8.96 -9.03
CA LEU A 30 13.02 -8.51 -10.42
C LEU A 30 14.24 -7.68 -10.86
N LEU A 31 14.72 -6.77 -10.01
CA LEU A 31 15.92 -5.97 -10.28
C LEU A 31 17.22 -6.80 -10.28
N ALA A 32 17.22 -7.94 -9.57
CA ALA A 32 18.28 -8.94 -9.62
C ALA A 32 18.21 -9.83 -10.89
N GLY A 33 17.25 -9.60 -11.79
CA GLY A 33 17.12 -10.33 -13.06
C GLY A 33 16.35 -11.65 -12.94
N MET A 34 15.70 -11.92 -11.80
CA MET A 34 14.89 -13.14 -11.64
C MET A 34 13.58 -13.03 -12.45
N LYS A 35 13.13 -14.15 -13.00
CA LYS A 35 11.92 -14.23 -13.83
C LYS A 35 10.66 -14.57 -13.04
N TRP A 36 10.81 -15.30 -11.92
CA TRP A 36 9.69 -15.72 -11.06
C TRP A 36 8.81 -14.58 -10.52
N PRO A 37 9.29 -13.34 -10.27
CA PRO A 37 8.43 -12.27 -9.75
C PRO A 37 7.30 -11.86 -10.69
N ARG A 38 7.38 -12.23 -11.98
CA ARG A 38 6.31 -12.04 -12.98
C ARG A 38 5.51 -13.32 -13.25
N GLY A 39 5.84 -14.41 -12.59
CA GLY A 39 5.16 -15.69 -12.75
C GLY A 39 3.76 -15.70 -12.14
N VAL A 40 2.93 -16.63 -12.60
CA VAL A 40 1.53 -16.78 -12.17
C VAL A 40 1.40 -16.93 -10.66
N LEU A 41 2.26 -17.73 -10.03
CA LEU A 41 2.19 -17.94 -8.58
C LEU A 41 2.40 -16.62 -7.80
N ALA A 42 3.40 -15.82 -8.19
CA ALA A 42 3.68 -14.55 -7.55
C ALA A 42 2.54 -13.53 -7.74
N TRP A 43 1.90 -13.57 -8.91
CA TRP A 43 0.73 -12.78 -9.22
C TRP A 43 -0.48 -13.18 -8.38
N SER A 44 -0.79 -14.46 -8.29
CA SER A 44 -1.92 -14.97 -7.50
C SER A 44 -1.79 -14.63 -6.02
N VAL A 45 -0.58 -14.73 -5.46
CA VAL A 45 -0.31 -14.33 -4.07
C VAL A 45 -0.59 -12.84 -3.87
N SER A 46 -0.12 -11.98 -4.77
CA SER A 46 -0.45 -10.55 -4.70
C SER A 46 -1.94 -10.28 -4.81
N LEU A 47 -2.63 -10.91 -5.76
CA LEU A 47 -4.07 -10.74 -5.93
C LEU A 47 -4.85 -11.13 -4.67
N ALA A 48 -4.46 -12.23 -4.01
CA ALA A 48 -5.07 -12.67 -2.76
C ALA A 48 -4.83 -11.66 -1.62
N ILE A 49 -3.59 -11.22 -1.43
CA ILE A 49 -3.24 -10.24 -0.39
C ILE A 49 -3.99 -8.93 -0.64
N ASP A 50 -3.96 -8.42 -1.87
CA ASP A 50 -4.56 -7.14 -2.24
C ASP A 50 -6.08 -7.18 -2.10
N GLY A 51 -6.70 -8.32 -2.42
CA GLY A 51 -8.11 -8.56 -2.16
C GLY A 51 -8.45 -8.40 -0.68
N VAL A 52 -7.69 -9.05 0.22
CA VAL A 52 -7.87 -8.91 1.68
C VAL A 52 -7.67 -7.46 2.13
N VAL A 53 -6.63 -6.77 1.63
CA VAL A 53 -6.36 -5.37 1.95
C VAL A 53 -7.54 -4.47 1.58
N LEU A 54 -8.04 -4.58 0.35
CA LEU A 54 -9.12 -3.74 -0.18
C LEU A 54 -10.46 -4.03 0.50
N THR A 55 -10.77 -5.31 0.76
CA THR A 55 -11.98 -5.68 1.50
C THR A 55 -11.94 -5.18 2.94
N ALA A 56 -10.83 -5.37 3.65
CA ALA A 56 -10.72 -4.86 5.02
C ALA A 56 -10.72 -3.33 5.06
N ALA A 57 -10.09 -2.67 4.08
CA ALA A 57 -10.10 -1.22 3.96
C ALA A 57 -11.52 -0.67 3.72
N SER A 58 -12.30 -1.29 2.83
CA SER A 58 -13.67 -0.84 2.56
C SER A 58 -14.59 -1.04 3.76
N MET A 59 -14.45 -2.16 4.48
CA MET A 59 -15.15 -2.39 5.75
C MET A 59 -14.80 -1.35 6.80
N LEU A 60 -13.52 -0.97 6.94
CA LEU A 60 -13.13 0.09 7.88
C LEU A 60 -13.67 1.46 7.45
N LEU A 61 -13.66 1.75 6.15
CA LEU A 61 -14.10 3.03 5.60
C LEU A 61 -15.57 3.31 5.89
N THR A 62 -16.44 2.29 5.90
CA THR A 62 -17.86 2.45 6.27
C THR A 62 -18.09 2.66 7.77
N MET A 63 -17.10 2.40 8.61
CA MET A 63 -17.18 2.61 10.07
C MET A 63 -16.69 4.01 10.50
N PHE A 64 -16.01 4.75 9.62
CA PHE A 64 -15.55 6.10 9.95
C PHE A 64 -16.68 7.13 9.85
N PRO A 65 -16.79 8.08 10.79
CA PRO A 65 -17.70 9.20 10.66
C PRO A 65 -17.27 10.10 9.49
N ALA A 66 -18.23 10.82 8.90
CA ALA A 66 -17.96 11.75 7.79
C ALA A 66 -16.88 12.80 8.14
N GLU A 67 -16.80 13.19 9.41
CA GLU A 67 -15.79 14.10 9.95
C GLU A 67 -14.34 13.61 9.76
N ALA A 68 -14.13 12.29 9.64
CA ALA A 68 -12.81 11.72 9.37
C ALA A 68 -12.23 12.20 8.02
N PHE A 69 -13.08 12.65 7.09
CA PHE A 69 -12.66 13.21 5.80
C PHE A 69 -12.37 14.72 5.87
N ALA A 70 -12.78 15.43 6.92
CA ALA A 70 -12.68 16.90 7.01
C ALA A 70 -11.23 17.39 6.98
N ASN A 71 -10.32 16.67 7.65
CA ASN A 71 -8.89 17.01 7.68
C ASN A 71 -8.10 16.44 6.49
N HIS A 72 -8.77 15.87 5.49
CA HIS A 72 -8.19 15.35 4.23
C HIS A 72 -7.12 14.24 4.36
N TRP A 73 -6.69 13.89 5.57
CA TRP A 73 -5.69 12.84 5.81
C TRP A 73 -6.11 11.49 5.20
N LEU A 74 -7.40 11.15 5.29
CA LEU A 74 -7.94 9.91 4.74
C LEU A 74 -7.90 9.93 3.21
N THR A 75 -8.24 11.05 2.59
CA THR A 75 -8.14 11.25 1.13
C THR A 75 -6.70 11.12 0.65
N VAL A 76 -5.74 11.74 1.34
CA VAL A 76 -4.31 11.62 1.03
C VAL A 76 -3.84 10.17 1.17
N LYS A 77 -4.26 9.47 2.24
CA LYS A 77 -3.95 8.05 2.43
C LYS A 77 -4.45 7.21 1.26
N LEU A 78 -5.69 7.41 0.81
CA LEU A 78 -6.27 6.67 -0.31
C LEU A 78 -5.54 6.97 -1.64
N ALA A 79 -5.16 8.23 -1.87
CA ALA A 79 -4.37 8.60 -3.05
C ALA A 79 -2.99 7.93 -3.06
N LEU A 80 -2.30 7.90 -1.91
CA LEU A 80 -1.00 7.22 -1.78
C LEU A 80 -1.13 5.70 -1.99
N VAL A 81 -2.21 5.09 -1.50
CA VAL A 81 -2.51 3.67 -1.75
C VAL A 81 -2.74 3.41 -3.24
N ALA A 82 -3.46 4.29 -3.93
CA ALA A 82 -3.64 4.18 -5.38
C ALA A 82 -2.30 4.28 -6.13
N ILE A 83 -1.43 5.23 -5.76
CA ILE A 83 -0.07 5.36 -6.32
C ILE A 83 0.74 4.08 -6.09
N TYR A 84 0.72 3.55 -4.86
CA TYR A 84 1.39 2.28 -4.52
C TYR A 84 0.97 1.15 -5.47
N PHE A 85 -0.33 0.95 -5.67
CA PHE A 85 -0.85 -0.08 -6.56
C PHE A 85 -0.47 0.18 -8.02
N LEU A 86 -0.66 1.39 -8.53
CA LEU A 86 -0.35 1.72 -9.93
C LEU A 86 1.13 1.53 -10.25
N CYS A 87 2.02 1.98 -9.38
CA CYS A 87 3.46 1.79 -9.54
C CYS A 87 3.87 0.33 -9.41
N GLY A 88 3.32 -0.39 -8.43
CA GLY A 88 3.59 -1.81 -8.21
C GLY A 88 3.12 -2.70 -9.37
N TYR A 89 1.88 -2.51 -9.83
CA TYR A 89 1.36 -3.21 -11.01
C TYR A 89 2.16 -2.83 -12.27
N GLY A 90 2.47 -1.55 -12.46
CA GLY A 90 3.30 -1.07 -13.56
C GLY A 90 4.68 -1.74 -13.61
N LEU A 91 5.32 -1.99 -12.46
CA LEU A 91 6.62 -2.66 -12.35
C LEU A 91 6.59 -4.07 -12.95
N PHE A 92 5.52 -4.83 -12.71
CA PHE A 92 5.42 -6.24 -13.10
C PHE A 92 4.76 -6.46 -14.46
N LEU A 93 3.79 -5.62 -14.83
CA LEU A 93 3.06 -5.73 -16.10
C LEU A 93 3.80 -5.10 -17.27
N MET A 94 4.56 -4.03 -17.04
CA MET A 94 5.24 -3.31 -18.13
C MET A 94 6.64 -3.89 -18.35
N GLN A 95 7.02 -4.06 -19.62
CA GLN A 95 8.41 -4.30 -20.00
C GLN A 95 9.19 -2.99 -19.93
N ALA A 96 9.48 -2.56 -18.70
CA ALA A 96 10.27 -1.38 -18.42
C ALA A 96 11.77 -1.71 -18.41
N GLY A 97 12.59 -0.79 -18.95
CA GLY A 97 14.04 -0.84 -18.75
C GLY A 97 14.42 -0.67 -17.27
N ARG A 98 15.66 -1.05 -16.92
CA ARG A 98 16.14 -1.13 -15.52
C ARG A 98 15.91 0.15 -14.71
N VAL A 99 16.21 1.32 -15.29
CA VAL A 99 16.02 2.62 -14.62
C VAL A 99 14.55 2.85 -14.23
N ARG A 100 13.64 2.57 -15.16
CA ARG A 100 12.20 2.73 -14.93
C ARG A 100 11.67 1.71 -13.91
N GLN A 101 12.20 0.49 -13.88
CA GLN A 101 11.87 -0.50 -12.84
C GLN A 101 12.29 0.00 -11.45
N ILE A 102 13.50 0.57 -11.33
CA ILE A 102 13.97 1.15 -10.07
C ILE A 102 13.05 2.31 -9.64
N MET A 103 12.73 3.22 -10.57
CA MET A 103 11.83 4.35 -10.28
C MET A 103 10.44 3.89 -9.83
N LEU A 104 9.85 2.89 -10.49
CA LEU A 104 8.54 2.36 -10.12
C LEU A 104 8.57 1.68 -8.75
N LEU A 105 9.60 0.89 -8.47
CA LEU A 105 9.76 0.27 -7.15
C LEU A 105 9.95 1.32 -6.07
N ALA A 106 10.84 2.30 -6.30
CA ALA A 106 11.08 3.39 -5.36
C ALA A 106 9.82 4.22 -5.10
N ALA A 107 9.08 4.56 -6.16
CA ALA A 107 7.81 5.30 -6.03
C ALA A 107 6.76 4.50 -5.26
N ALA A 108 6.62 3.19 -5.53
CA ALA A 108 5.72 2.33 -4.77
C ALA A 108 6.10 2.28 -3.28
N MET A 109 7.38 2.06 -2.97
CA MET A 109 7.85 1.99 -1.58
C MET A 109 7.74 3.34 -0.86
N ALA A 110 8.02 4.45 -1.55
CA ALA A 110 7.82 5.79 -1.00
C ALA A 110 6.34 6.03 -0.69
N ALA A 111 5.43 5.71 -1.61
CA ALA A 111 3.99 5.86 -1.39
C ALA A 111 3.50 5.00 -0.20
N TYR A 112 4.00 3.77 -0.06
CA TYR A 112 3.72 2.91 1.08
C TYR A 112 4.16 3.55 2.41
N LEU A 113 5.40 4.05 2.50
CA LEU A 113 5.94 4.67 3.70
C LEU A 113 5.22 5.98 4.05
N LEU A 114 4.88 6.79 3.05
CA LEU A 114 4.10 8.01 3.24
C LEU A 114 2.69 7.69 3.75
N ALA A 115 2.03 6.68 3.17
CA ALA A 115 0.70 6.24 3.60
C ALA A 115 0.71 5.75 5.06
N TYR A 116 1.78 5.06 5.46
CA TYR A 116 2.01 4.66 6.85
C TYR A 116 2.16 5.88 7.79
N GLY A 117 2.96 6.88 7.39
CA GLY A 117 3.14 8.11 8.17
C GLY A 117 1.84 8.90 8.35
N VAL A 118 1.09 9.10 7.26
CA VAL A 118 -0.24 9.74 7.29
C VAL A 118 -1.20 8.98 8.20
N ALA A 119 -1.20 7.65 8.14
CA ALA A 119 -2.03 6.82 9.02
C ALA A 119 -1.62 6.92 10.50
N ARG A 120 -0.33 7.09 10.80
CA ARG A 120 0.15 7.18 12.19
C ARG A 120 -0.09 8.55 12.82
N ALA A 121 0.03 9.61 12.01
CA ALA A 121 -0.18 11.00 12.43
C ALA A 121 -1.66 11.43 12.41
N HIS A 122 -2.51 10.71 11.65
CA HIS A 122 -3.87 11.14 11.32
C HIS A 122 -3.92 12.57 10.76
N ASP A 123 -2.89 12.90 9.97
CA ASP A 123 -2.65 14.23 9.42
C ASP A 123 -2.19 14.12 7.97
N PRO A 124 -2.65 14.99 7.05
CA PRO A 124 -2.25 14.95 5.65
C PRO A 124 -0.74 15.12 5.44
N LEU A 125 -0.05 15.85 6.31
CA LEU A 125 1.41 16.05 6.25
C LEU A 125 2.20 14.89 6.88
N GLY A 126 1.51 13.95 7.53
CA GLY A 126 2.05 12.67 7.99
C GLY A 126 3.35 12.79 8.79
N TRP A 127 4.47 12.43 8.16
CA TRP A 127 5.80 12.45 8.75
C TRP A 127 6.29 13.84 9.15
N LEU A 128 5.91 14.91 8.44
CA LEU A 128 6.33 16.28 8.78
C LEU A 128 5.80 16.66 10.17
N ARG A 129 4.52 16.34 10.44
CA ARG A 129 3.91 16.56 11.75
C ARG A 129 4.51 15.65 12.84
N LEU A 130 4.88 14.41 12.51
CA LEU A 130 5.56 13.51 13.45
C LEU A 130 6.96 14.00 13.83
N TRP A 131 7.63 14.74 12.96
CA TRP A 131 8.98 15.27 13.17
C TRP A 131 8.98 16.70 13.74
N GLY A 132 7.79 17.25 14.03
CA GLY A 132 7.62 18.57 14.67
C GLY A 132 7.80 19.77 13.75
N LEU A 133 7.66 19.57 12.43
CA LEU A 133 7.65 20.63 11.42
C LEU A 133 6.21 21.12 11.14
#